data_AF-A0A923MH83-F1
#
_entry.id   AF-A0A923MH83-F1
#
_cell.length_a   1.000
_cell.length_b   1.000
_cell.length_c   1.000
_cell.angle_alpha   90.00
_cell.angle_beta   90.00
_cell.angle_gamma   90.00
#
_symmetry.space_group_name_H-M   'P 1'
#
loop_
_entity.id
_entity.type
_entity.pdbx_description
1 polymer ?
#
loop_
_entity_poly.entity_id
_entity_poly.type
_entity_poly.pdbx_seq_one_letter_code
_entity_poly.pdbx_strand_id
1 'polypeptide(L)' 'MKHCDFFGRELVVGDRVAYIDSKYQELRNGEILKLNEKQATIRNLDDNGLFGDKMGYGRTCRGYGCIVKKV' A
#
# COMPACT_ATOMS: atom_id res chain seq x y z
N MET A 1 6.33 15.23 6.11
CA MET A 1 7.43 14.24 6.14
C MET A 1 7.43 13.50 4.82
N LYS A 2 8.59 13.21 4.23
CA LYS A 2 8.65 12.34 3.06
C LYS A 2 8.48 10.90 3.52
N HIS A 3 7.55 10.17 2.90
CA HIS A 3 7.36 8.74 3.13
C HIS A 3 8.05 8.01 2.00
N CYS A 4 8.93 7.06 2.33
CA CYS A 4 9.69 6.32 1.34
C CYS A 4 9.34 4.84 1.40
N ASP A 5 9.28 4.20 0.24
CA ASP A 5 9.12 2.75 0.11
C ASP A 5 10.41 2.02 0.54
N PHE A 6 10.39 0.69 0.43
CA PHE A 6 11.54 -0.17 0.75
C PHE A 6 12.84 0.21 0.01
N PHE A 7 12.75 0.74 -1.21
CA PHE A 7 13.90 1.16 -2.02
C PHE A 7 14.24 2.64 -1.86
N GLY A 8 13.61 3.35 -0.93
CA GLY A 8 13.83 4.77 -0.72
C GLY A 8 13.10 5.68 -1.71
N ARG A 9 12.17 5.14 -2.52
CA ARG A 9 11.37 5.94 -3.46
C ARG A 9 10.25 6.65 -2.72
N GLU A 10 10.02 7.91 -3.06
CA GLU A 10 8.95 8.69 -2.47
C GLU A 10 7.57 8.09 -2.79
N LEU A 11 6.79 7.87 -1.74
CA LEU A 11 5.41 7.41 -1.76
C LEU A 11 4.47 8.60 -1.68
N VAL A 12 3.49 8.63 -2.58
CA VAL A 12 2.41 9.60 -2.62
C VAL A 12 1.05 8.91 -2.65
N VAL A 13 0.00 9.66 -2.27
CA VAL A 13 -1.38 9.19 -2.41
C VAL A 13 -1.68 8.98 -3.90
N GLY A 14 -2.31 7.85 -4.23
CA GLY A 14 -2.57 7.40 -5.59
C GLY A 14 -1.50 6.48 -6.18
N ASP A 15 -0.35 6.31 -5.50
CA ASP A 15 0.66 5.36 -5.98
C ASP A 15 0.14 3.92 -5.93
N ARG A 16 0.39 3.19 -7.01
CA ARG A 16 0.26 1.73 -7.03
C ARG A 16 1.45 1.10 -6.35
N VAL A 17 1.17 0.20 -5.42
CA VAL A 17 2.18 -0.45 -4.59
C VAL A 17 1.94 -1.95 -4.49
N ALA A 18 3.01 -2.69 -4.26
CA ALA A 18 2.95 -4.02 -3.67
C ALA A 18 3.34 -3.90 -2.19
N TYR A 19 2.68 -4.63 -1.31
CA TYR A 19 3.01 -4.60 0.10
C TYR A 19 2.78 -5.96 0.77
N ILE A 20 3.49 -6.22 1.86
CA ILE A 20 3.28 -7.41 2.68
C ILE A 20 2.21 -7.11 3.74
N ASP A 21 1.08 -7.80 3.68
CA ASP A 21 0.09 -7.77 4.76
C ASP A 21 0.60 -8.65 5.92
N SER A 22 1.20 -8.03 6.93
CA SER A 22 1.80 -8.73 8.07
C SER A 22 0.82 -9.58 8.88
N LYS A 23 -0.49 -9.28 8.82
CA LYS A 23 -1.51 -10.06 9.52
C LYS A 23 -1.77 -11.40 8.82
N TYR A 24 -1.75 -11.41 7.49
CA TYR A 24 -2.06 -12.59 6.69
C TYR A 24 -0.80 -13.24 6.08
N GLN A 25 0.37 -12.62 6.25
CA GLN A 25 1.64 -13.04 5.65
C GLN A 25 1.55 -13.20 4.12
N GLU A 26 0.78 -12.33 3.49
CA GLU A 26 0.51 -12.37 2.05
C GLU A 26 1.07 -11.13 1.37
N LEU A 27 1.64 -11.34 0.18
CA LEU A 27 1.95 -10.24 -0.74
C LEU A 27 0.66 -9.78 -1.41
N ARG A 28 0.37 -8.48 -1.31
CA ARG A 28 -0.82 -7.88 -1.91
C ARG A 28 -0.47 -6.69 -2.77
N ASN A 29 -1.35 -6.40 -3.71
CA ASN A 29 -1.28 -5.24 -4.56
C ASN A 29 -2.30 -4.21 -4.07
N GLY A 30 -2.01 -2.93 -4.27
CA GLY A 30 -2.92 -1.89 -3.84
C GLY A 30 -2.57 -0.50 -4.33
N GLU A 31 -3.43 0.45 -3.96
CA GLU A 31 -3.26 1.88 -4.20
C GLU A 31 -3.26 2.64 -2.88
N ILE A 32 -2.31 3.56 -2.69
CA ILE A 32 -2.24 4.36 -1.47
C ILE A 32 -3.41 5.35 -1.42
N LEU A 33 -4.26 5.23 -0.41
CA LEU A 33 -5.35 6.17 -0.13
C LEU A 33 -4.92 7.28 0.84
N LYS A 34 -4.05 6.96 1.80
CA LYS A 34 -3.63 7.91 2.84
C LYS A 34 -2.25 7.55 3.38
N LEU A 35 -1.45 8.57 3.64
CA LEU A 35 -0.15 8.48 4.30
C LEU A 35 -0.22 9.21 5.64
N ASN A 36 0.22 8.55 6.71
CA ASN A 36 0.39 9.14 8.03
C ASN A 36 1.82 8.89 8.53
N GLU A 37 2.23 9.50 9.64
CA GLU A 37 3.61 9.38 10.16
C GLU A 37 4.14 7.95 10.27
N LYS A 38 3.32 6.99 10.71
CA LYS A 38 3.74 5.59 10.95
C LYS A 38 3.01 4.54 10.11
N GLN A 39 2.03 4.94 9.32
CA GLN A 39 1.13 4.01 8.64
C GLN A 39 0.60 4.54 7.31
N ALA A 40 0.45 3.64 6.35
CA ALA A 40 -0.20 3.89 5.08
C ALA A 40 -1.55 3.15 5.04
N THR A 41 -2.59 3.80 4.54
CA THR A 41 -3.86 3.16 4.20
C THR A 41 -3.83 2.84 2.71
N ILE A 42 -3.95 1.57 2.36
CA ILE A 42 -3.80 1.03 1.01
C ILE A 42 -5.10 0.32 0.64
N ARG A 43 -5.71 0.68 -0.49
CA ARG A 43 -6.85 -0.04 -1.05
C ARG A 43 -6.35 -1.26 -1.81
N ASN A 44 -6.96 -2.41 -1.59
CA ASN A 44 -6.55 -3.63 -2.28
C ASN A 44 -6.90 -3.57 -3.77
N LEU A 45 -5.96 -4.04 -4.56
CA LEU A 45 -6.14 -4.34 -5.98
C LEU A 45 -6.01 -5.86 -6.15
N ASP A 46 -6.83 -6.43 -7.03
CA ASP A 46 -6.65 -7.78 -7.51
C ASP A 46 -5.46 -7.87 -8.47
N ASP A 47 -5.18 -9.08 -8.97
CA ASP A 47 -4.06 -9.32 -9.89
C ASP A 47 -4.22 -8.64 -11.25
N ASN A 48 -5.45 -8.23 -11.60
CA ASN A 48 -5.75 -7.46 -12.81
C ASN A 48 -5.66 -5.94 -12.57
N GLY A 49 -5.32 -5.50 -11.35
CA GLY A 49 -5.29 -4.10 -10.98
C GLY A 49 -6.67 -3.46 -10.85
N LEU A 50 -7.71 -4.28 -10.66
CA LEU A 50 -9.07 -3.84 -10.37
C LEU A 50 -9.29 -3.83 -8.86
N PHE A 51 -10.16 -2.94 -8.39
CA PHE A 51 -10.54 -2.92 -6.99
C PHE A 51 -11.39 -4.15 -6.66
N GLY A 52 -10.85 -5.06 -5.85
CA GLY A 52 -11.53 -6.30 -5.46
C GLY A 52 -12.70 -6.10 -4.47
N ASP A 53 -12.89 -4.87 -3.97
CA ASP A 53 -13.77 -4.61 -2.84
C ASP A 53 -15.10 -3.94 -3.28
N LYS A 54 -16.24 -4.54 -2.95
CA LYS A 54 -17.57 -3.89 -3.05
C LYS A 54 -17.79 -2.77 -2.02
N MET A 55 -16.99 -2.70 -0.96
CA MET A 55 -17.00 -1.64 0.05
C MET A 55 -15.56 -1.29 0.45
N GLY A 56 -15.20 0.00 0.27
CA GLY A 56 -13.83 0.51 0.28
C GLY A 56 -13.22 0.72 1.66
N TYR A 57 -12.88 -0.35 2.36
CA TYR A 57 -12.00 -0.27 3.53
C TYR A 57 -10.56 -0.57 3.11
N GLY A 58 -9.77 0.49 2.92
CA GLY A 58 -8.32 0.36 2.75
C GLY A 58 -7.68 -0.32 3.97
N ARG A 59 -6.72 -1.19 3.72
CA ARG A 59 -5.92 -1.85 4.76
C ARG A 59 -4.80 -0.95 5.23
N THR A 60 -4.50 -1.02 6.51
CA THR A 60 -3.44 -0.22 7.11
C THR A 60 -2.14 -1.03 7.14
N CYS A 61 -1.13 -0.69 6.33
CA CYS A 61 0.23 -1.20 6.54
C CYS A 61 0.95 -0.30 7.56
N ARG A 62 1.45 -0.91 8.62
CA ARG A 62 2.27 -0.24 9.64
C ARG A 62 3.73 -0.51 9.32
N GLY A 63 4.44 0.56 8.96
CA GLY A 63 5.86 0.52 8.58
C GLY A 63 6.06 0.54 7.07
N TYR A 64 6.64 1.63 6.56
CA TYR A 64 6.83 1.84 5.12
C TYR A 64 7.81 0.88 4.45
N GLY A 65 8.67 0.21 5.21
CA GLY A 65 9.55 -0.86 4.70
C GLY A 65 8.79 -2.11 4.22
N CYS A 66 7.49 -2.25 4.49
CA CYS A 66 6.65 -3.32 3.93
C CYS A 66 6.16 -3.01 2.50
N ILE A 67 6.40 -1.80 1.97
CA ILE A 67 5.77 -1.26 0.76
C ILE A 67 6.82 -1.12 -0.33
N VAL A 68 6.45 -1.49 -1.56
CA VAL A 68 7.24 -1.30 -2.76
C VAL A 68 6.39 -0.55 -3.79
N LYS A 69 6.88 0.60 -4.26
CA LYS A 69 6.23 1.37 -5.32
C LYS A 69 6.37 0.67 -6.67
N LYS A 70 5.24 0.43 -7.34
CA LYS A 70 5.22 -0.07 -8.71
C LYS A 70 5.50 1.08 -9.68
N VAL A 71 6.22 0.75 -10.76
CA VAL A 71 6.60 1.70 -11.83
C VAL A 71 5.40 1.97 -12.72
#